data_AF-A0A7X9MUW1-F1
#
_entry.id   AF-A0A7X9MUW1-F1
#
_cell.length_a   1.000
_cell.length_b   1.000
_cell.length_c   1.000
_cell.angle_alpha   90.00
_cell.angle_beta   90.00
_cell.angle_gamma   90.00
#
_symmetry.space_group_name_H-M   'P 1'
#
loop_
_entity.id
_entity.type
_entity.pdbx_description
1 polymer ?
#
loop_
_entity_poly.entity_id
_entity_poly.type
_entity_poly.pdbx_seq_one_letter_code
_entity_poly.pdbx_strand_id
1 'polypeptide(L)'
;MTEVVFGILRLVYVIIFFGACYISFKFEWSSEGKDERGNAIAHKSYSIIFPFAPFGWFMIELYDSYISEIGYESYKLAIWFLLTGLMIWHAINIIVLKRKY
;
A
#
# COMPACT_ATOMS: atom_id res chain seq x y z
N MET A 1 -19.91 -20.89 2.10
CA MET A 1 -18.94 -20.99 0.99
C MET A 1 -18.28 -19.63 0.72
N THR A 2 -19.04 -18.55 0.59
CA THR A 2 -18.55 -17.18 0.37
C THR A 2 -17.59 -16.68 1.47
N GLU A 3 -17.91 -16.91 2.75
CA GLU A 3 -17.04 -16.53 3.88
C GLU A 3 -15.65 -17.18 3.82
N VAL A 4 -15.59 -18.45 3.42
CA VAL A 4 -14.33 -19.19 3.28
C VAL A 4 -13.49 -18.59 2.16
N VAL A 5 -14.13 -18.24 1.03
CA VAL A 5 -13.45 -17.59 -0.10
C VAL A 5 -12.90 -16.23 0.31
N PHE A 6 -13.68 -15.39 1.00
CA PHE A 6 -13.19 -14.10 1.50
C PHE A 6 -12.08 -14.25 2.53
N GLY A 7 -12.15 -15.26 3.39
CA GLY A 7 -11.07 -15.61 4.31
C GLY A 7 -9.78 -15.93 3.57
N ILE A 8 -9.84 -16.76 2.54
CA ILE A 8 -8.68 -17.12 1.70
C ILE A 8 -8.11 -15.88 1.01
N LEU A 9 -8.96 -15.04 0.41
CA LEU A 9 -8.52 -13.82 -0.28
C LEU A 9 -7.81 -12.84 0.68
N ARG A 10 -8.33 -12.66 1.89
CA ARG A 10 -7.68 -11.83 2.92
C ARG A 10 -6.34 -12.42 3.33
N LEU A 11 -6.23 -13.74 3.48
CA LEU A 11 -4.98 -14.40 3.83
C LEU A 11 -3.93 -14.24 2.71
N VAL A 12 -4.32 -14.43 1.45
CA VAL A 12 -3.46 -14.17 0.28
C VAL A 12 -3.01 -12.71 0.26
N TYR A 13 -3.93 -11.78 0.49
CA TYR A 13 -3.62 -10.35 0.54
C TYR A 13 -2.59 -10.03 1.63
N VAL A 14 -2.73 -10.61 2.84
CA VAL A 14 -1.77 -10.43 3.94
C VAL A 14 -0.39 -10.97 3.57
N ILE A 15 -0.31 -12.11 2.90
CA ILE A 15 0.98 -12.66 2.42
C ILE A 15 1.64 -11.71 1.42
N ILE A 16 0.87 -11.16 0.48
CA ILE A 16 1.36 -10.16 -0.49
C ILE A 16 1.86 -8.92 0.24
N PHE A 17 1.12 -8.42 1.23
CA PHE A 17 1.51 -7.27 2.05
C PHE A 17 2.84 -7.52 2.78
N PHE A 18 3.03 -8.68 3.42
CA PHE A 18 4.31 -8.99 4.06
C PHE A 18 5.45 -9.13 3.05
N GLY A 19 5.19 -9.69 1.86
CA GLY A 19 6.15 -9.69 0.77
C GLY A 19 6.57 -8.29 0.34
N ALA A 20 5.60 -7.36 0.24
CA ALA A 20 5.87 -5.96 -0.05
C ALA A 20 6.70 -5.29 1.05
N CYS A 21 6.35 -5.49 2.32
CA CYS A 21 7.15 -4.99 3.46
C CYS A 21 8.60 -5.50 3.39
N TYR A 22 8.78 -6.80 3.12
CA TYR A 22 10.12 -7.37 2.97
C TYR A 22 10.91 -6.69 1.84
N ILE A 23 10.31 -6.49 0.66
CA ILE A 23 10.95 -5.82 -0.47
C ILE A 23 11.33 -4.39 -0.11
N SER A 24 10.38 -3.62 0.42
CA SER A 24 10.57 -2.20 0.76
C SER A 24 11.67 -2.03 1.82
N PHE A 25 11.57 -2.75 2.94
CA PHE A 25 12.54 -2.63 4.03
C PHE A 25 13.92 -3.16 3.64
N LYS A 26 13.98 -4.27 2.89
CA LYS A 26 15.26 -4.78 2.37
C LYS A 26 15.93 -3.76 1.48
N PHE A 27 15.17 -3.09 0.61
CA PHE A 27 15.70 -2.05 -0.26
C PHE A 27 16.22 -0.87 0.56
N GLU A 28 15.40 -0.27 1.41
CA GLU A 28 15.76 0.91 2.21
C GLU A 28 16.92 0.68 3.17
N TRP A 29 17.05 -0.53 3.74
CA TRP A 29 18.14 -0.84 4.67
C TRP A 29 19.42 -1.31 3.98
N SER A 30 19.33 -1.75 2.73
CA SER A 30 20.50 -2.17 1.94
C SER A 30 21.44 -1.01 1.63
N SER A 31 22.68 -1.34 1.23
CA SER A 31 23.61 -0.34 0.71
C SER A 31 23.09 0.34 -0.56
N GLU A 32 22.36 -0.40 -1.40
CA GLU A 32 21.73 0.12 -2.63
C GLU A 32 20.69 1.19 -2.29
N GLY A 33 19.83 0.97 -1.31
CA GLY A 33 18.83 1.97 -0.91
C GLY A 33 19.43 3.25 -0.32
N LYS A 34 20.65 3.18 0.21
CA LYS A 34 21.34 4.28 0.88
C LYS A 34 22.23 5.09 -0.05
N ASP A 35 22.47 4.62 -1.27
CA ASP A 35 23.19 5.41 -2.27
C ASP A 35 22.29 6.52 -2.85
N GLU A 36 22.88 7.42 -3.64
CA GLU A 36 22.15 8.56 -4.22
C GLU A 36 21.02 8.10 -5.15
N ARG A 37 21.25 7.03 -5.92
CA ARG A 37 20.27 6.45 -6.84
C ARG A 37 19.12 5.79 -6.07
N GLY A 38 19.42 5.02 -5.02
CA GLY A 38 18.46 4.36 -4.16
C GLY A 38 17.56 5.35 -3.45
N ASN A 39 18.15 6.42 -2.91
CA ASN A 39 17.40 7.52 -2.32
C ASN A 39 16.49 8.21 -3.36
N ALA A 40 16.98 8.44 -4.59
CA ALA A 40 16.16 9.01 -5.65
C ALA A 40 14.98 8.09 -6.02
N ILE A 41 15.18 6.77 -6.07
CA ILE A 41 14.12 5.78 -6.29
C ILE A 41 13.09 5.81 -5.15
N ALA A 42 13.53 5.77 -3.89
CA ALA A 42 12.66 5.82 -2.73
C ALA A 42 11.83 7.11 -2.72
N HIS A 43 12.50 8.26 -2.87
CA HIS A 43 11.84 9.56 -2.92
C HIS A 43 10.84 9.65 -4.07
N LYS A 44 11.18 9.14 -5.26
CA LYS A 44 10.26 9.11 -6.39
C LYS A 44 9.04 8.24 -6.09
N SER A 45 9.24 7.07 -5.51
CA SER A 45 8.14 6.18 -5.08
C SER A 45 7.24 6.87 -4.06
N TYR A 46 7.81 7.48 -3.02
CA TYR A 46 7.07 8.24 -2.01
C TYR A 46 6.29 9.41 -2.61
N SER A 47 6.89 10.17 -3.52
CA SER A 47 6.21 11.29 -4.20
C SER A 47 4.98 10.86 -5.01
N ILE A 48 4.99 9.63 -5.51
CA ILE A 48 3.84 9.05 -6.23
C ILE A 48 2.76 8.63 -5.25
N ILE A 49 3.14 8.01 -4.13
CA ILE A 49 2.20 7.32 -3.21
C ILE A 49 1.58 8.28 -2.20
N PHE A 50 2.35 9.24 -1.72
CA PHE A 50 1.92 10.17 -0.69
C PHE A 50 0.60 10.87 -1.03
N PRO A 51 0.35 11.37 -2.26
CA PRO A 51 -0.95 11.96 -2.62
C PRO A 51 -2.15 11.00 -2.52
N PHE A 52 -1.93 9.69 -2.73
CA PHE A 52 -3.01 8.70 -2.68
C PHE A 52 -3.48 8.38 -1.26
N ALA A 53 -2.67 8.65 -0.22
CA ALA A 53 -3.11 8.48 1.16
C ALA A 53 -4.27 9.41 1.55
N PRO A 54 -4.13 10.76 1.50
CA PRO A 54 -5.22 11.66 1.81
C PRO A 54 -6.35 11.55 0.77
N PHE A 55 -6.04 11.27 -0.49
CA PHE A 55 -7.05 11.09 -1.52
C PHE A 55 -7.91 9.84 -1.28
N GLY A 56 -7.29 8.70 -0.97
CA GLY A 56 -8.00 7.46 -0.66
C GLY A 56 -8.84 7.58 0.62
N TRP A 57 -8.30 8.26 1.64
CA TRP A 57 -9.07 8.59 2.85
C TRP A 57 -10.28 9.48 2.51
N PHE A 58 -10.06 10.56 1.77
CA PHE A 58 -11.13 11.47 1.36
C PHE A 58 -12.24 10.75 0.59
N MET A 59 -11.89 9.78 -0.27
CA MET A 59 -12.88 8.97 -0.98
C MET A 59 -13.72 8.08 -0.05
N ILE A 60 -13.12 7.54 1.03
CA ILE A 60 -13.87 6.79 2.05
C ILE A 60 -14.86 7.71 2.75
N GLU A 61 -14.44 8.92 3.14
CA GLU A 61 -15.29 9.92 3.80
C GLU A 61 -16.44 10.39 2.89
N LEU A 62 -16.17 10.61 1.60
CA LEU A 62 -17.22 10.96 0.63
C LEU A 62 -18.23 9.82 0.48
N TYR A 63 -17.78 8.57 0.45
CA TYR A 63 -18.69 7.43 0.36
C TYR A 63 -19.59 7.35 1.60
N ASP A 64 -18.99 7.46 2.79
CA ASP A 64 -19.71 7.44 4.07
C ASP A 64 -20.77 8.53 4.16
N SER A 65 -20.40 9.75 3.76
CA SER A 65 -21.26 10.93 3.88
C SER A 65 -22.37 11.02 2.82
N TYR A 66 -22.12 10.52 1.60
CA TYR A 66 -23.00 10.80 0.44
C TYR A 66 -23.56 9.57 -0.25
N ILE A 67 -23.05 8.36 0.01
CA ILE A 67 -23.50 7.14 -0.67
C ILE A 67 -24.17 6.19 0.32
N SER A 68 -23.45 5.79 1.37
CA SER A 68 -23.98 4.89 2.40
C SER A 68 -23.11 4.98 3.64
N GLU A 69 -23.77 5.11 4.80
CA GLU A 69 -23.11 5.06 6.11
C GLU A 69 -22.29 3.77 6.23
N ILE A 70 -21.01 3.92 6.54
CA ILE A 70 -20.03 2.87 6.74
C ILE A 70 -19.94 2.62 8.24
N GLY A 71 -20.39 1.45 8.66
CA GLY A 71 -20.18 1.01 10.05
C GLY A 71 -18.69 0.96 10.42
N TYR A 72 -18.39 1.23 11.69
CA TYR A 72 -17.02 1.35 12.21
C TYR A 72 -16.06 0.22 11.79
N GLU A 73 -16.50 -1.05 11.83
CA GLU A 73 -15.66 -2.19 11.41
C GLU A 73 -15.34 -2.17 9.91
N SER A 74 -16.28 -1.72 9.08
CA SER A 74 -16.06 -1.58 7.64
C SER A 74 -15.11 -0.41 7.35
N TYR A 75 -15.23 0.69 8.10
CA TYR A 75 -14.32 1.83 8.00
C TYR A 75 -12.88 1.43 8.36
N LYS A 76 -12.71 0.75 9.50
CA LYS A 76 -11.42 0.21 9.94
C LYS A 76 -10.81 -0.71 8.88
N LEU A 77 -11.62 -1.56 8.26
CA LEU A 77 -11.17 -2.43 7.18
C LEU A 77 -10.76 -1.64 5.93
N ALA A 78 -11.52 -0.61 5.56
CA ALA A 78 -11.19 0.27 4.42
C ALA A 78 -9.87 1.02 4.63
N ILE A 79 -9.66 1.60 5.81
CA ILE A 79 -8.39 2.24 6.18
C ILE A 79 -7.24 1.23 6.17
N TRP A 80 -7.48 0.02 6.69
CA TRP A 80 -6.46 -1.03 6.68
C TRP A 80 -6.04 -1.41 5.26
N PHE A 81 -7.00 -1.58 4.33
CA PHE A 81 -6.72 -1.82 2.92
C PHE A 81 -6.03 -0.64 2.25
N LEU A 82 -6.42 0.60 2.56
CA LEU A 82 -5.77 1.81 2.05
C LEU A 82 -4.28 1.82 2.42
N LEU A 83 -3.96 1.72 3.70
CA LEU A 83 -2.58 1.81 4.17
C LEU A 83 -1.70 0.66 3.68
N THR A 84 -2.21 -0.58 3.77
CA THR A 84 -1.46 -1.75 3.32
C THR A 84 -1.33 -1.81 1.80
N GLY A 85 -2.35 -1.36 1.07
CA GLY A 85 -2.34 -1.26 -0.39
C GLY A 85 -1.31 -0.24 -0.89
N LEU A 86 -1.18 0.90 -0.22
CA LEU A 86 -0.15 1.90 -0.52
C LEU A 86 1.27 1.34 -0.29
N MET A 87 1.47 0.51 0.75
CA MET A 87 2.75 -0.19 0.96
C MET A 87 3.04 -1.22 -0.14
N ILE A 88 2.03 -1.98 -0.58
CA ILE A 88 2.18 -2.89 -1.73
C ILE A 88 2.57 -2.11 -2.99
N TRP A 89 1.92 -0.97 -3.23
CA TRP A 89 2.25 -0.11 -4.35
C TRP A 89 3.67 0.47 -4.23
N HIS A 90 4.12 0.80 -3.03
CA HIS A 90 5.50 1.23 -2.76
C HIS A 90 6.52 0.18 -3.19
N ALA A 91 6.33 -1.08 -2.79
CA ALA A 91 7.20 -2.17 -3.18
C ALA A 91 7.22 -2.37 -4.71
N ILE A 92 6.06 -2.28 -5.36
CA ILE A 92 5.96 -2.37 -6.83
C ILE A 92 6.73 -1.23 -7.50
N ASN A 93 6.55 0.00 -7.03
CA ASN A 93 7.26 1.17 -7.56
C ASN A 93 8.77 1.02 -7.39
N ILE A 94 9.25 0.53 -6.24
CA ILE A 94 10.68 0.20 -6.06
C ILE A 94 11.14 -0.78 -7.14
N ILE A 95 10.44 -1.90 -7.33
CA ILE A 95 10.81 -2.92 -8.33
C ILE A 95 10.87 -2.34 -9.74
N VAL A 96 9.89 -1.52 -10.12
CA VAL A 96 9.80 -0.91 -11.44
C VAL A 96 10.88 0.14 -11.65
N LEU A 97 11.05 1.05 -10.68
CA LEU A 97 12.04 2.13 -10.76
C LEU A 97 13.47 1.59 -10.75
N LYS A 98 13.75 0.52 -10.00
CA LYS A 98 15.04 -0.19 -10.04
C LYS A 98 15.44 -0.69 -11.41
N ARG A 99 14.47 -1.04 -12.27
CA ARG A 99 14.72 -1.48 -13.65
C ARG A 99 14.91 -0.33 -14.63
N LYS A 100 14.40 0.86 -14.28
CA LYS A 100 14.40 2.04 -15.15
C LYS A 100 15.65 2.89 -14.96
N TYR A 101 16.10 3.03 -13.72
CA TYR A 101 17.39 3.65 -13.36
C TYR A 101 18.49 2.60 -13.38
#